data_AF-A0A3C0PHU8-F1
#
_entry.id   AF-A0A3C0PHU8-F1
#
_cell.length_a   1.000
_cell.length_b   1.000
_cell.length_c   1.000
_cell.angle_alpha   90.00
_cell.angle_beta   90.00
_cell.angle_gamma   90.00
#
_symmetry.space_group_name_H-M   'P 1'
#
loop_
_entity.id
_entity.type
_entity.pdbx_description
1 polymer ?
#
loop_
_entity_poly.entity_id
_entity_poly.type
_entity_poly.pdbx_seq_one_letter_code
_entity_poly.pdbx_strand_id
1 'polypeptide(L)'
;MSLSDVIKTALDQIKYIAKTETVIGEPIHAGGVTLIPVSRVSIGFAPGVGDGNGKNGSGAGTGGGVNITPVAFISIINDKVQI
;
A
#
# COMPACT_ATOMS: atom_id res chain seq x y z
N MET A 1 14.15 -0.23 20.95
CA MET A 1 12.95 0.42 20.40
C MET A 1 11.93 0.47 21.51
N SER A 2 11.44 1.65 21.90
CA SER A 2 10.40 1.73 22.92
C SER A 2 9.07 1.26 22.34
N LEU A 3 8.15 0.76 23.16
CA LEU A 3 6.79 0.39 22.72
C LEU A 3 6.10 1.56 22.00
N SER A 4 6.38 2.78 22.45
CA SER A 4 5.91 4.02 21.85
C SER A 4 6.35 4.18 20.38
N ASP A 5 7.57 3.75 20.03
CA ASP A 5 8.09 3.84 18.66
C ASP A 5 7.36 2.88 17.70
N VAL A 6 7.03 1.68 18.20
CA VAL A 6 6.28 0.67 17.44
C VAL A 6 4.84 1.15 17.18
N ILE A 7 4.18 1.70 18.21
CA ILE A 7 2.83 2.26 18.10
C ILE A 7 2.81 3.44 17.12
N LYS A 8 3.80 4.34 17.21
CA LYS A 8 3.91 5.49 16.31
C LYS A 8 4.10 5.04 14.85
N THR A 9 4.97 4.06 14.62
CA THR A 9 5.20 3.49 13.28
C THR A 9 3.91 2.87 12.72
N ALA A 10 3.17 2.11 13.53
CA ALA A 10 1.90 1.52 13.12
C ALA A 10 0.85 2.58 12.75
N LEU A 11 0.73 3.66 13.55
CA LEU A 11 -0.20 4.76 13.28
C LEU A 11 0.14 5.53 11.99
N ASP A 12 1.42 5.79 11.74
CA ASP A 12 1.86 6.46 10.52
C ASP A 12 1.58 5.59 9.27
N GLN A 13 1.74 4.27 9.36
CA GLN A 13 1.39 3.34 8.29
C GLN A 13 -0.12 3.25 8.04
N ILE A 14 -0.94 3.20 9.09
CA ILE A 14 -2.41 3.24 8.95
C ILE A 14 -2.85 4.52 8.23
N LYS A 15 -2.23 5.66 8.57
CA LYS A 15 -2.52 6.96 7.94
C LYS A 15 -2.09 7.01 6.47
N TYR A 16 -1.04 6.27 6.11
CA TYR A 16 -0.62 6.10 4.72
C TYR A 16 -1.60 5.23 3.93
N ILE A 17 -1.99 4.08 4.50
CA ILE A 17 -2.97 3.16 3.89
C ILE A 17 -4.33 3.83 3.68
N ALA A 18 -4.82 4.58 4.66
CA ALA A 18 -6.07 5.32 4.58
C ALA A 18 -6.06 6.41 3.49
N LYS A 19 -4.89 6.84 3.02
CA LYS A 19 -4.75 7.76 1.88
C LYS A 19 -4.64 7.05 0.53
N THR A 20 -4.39 5.75 0.50
CA THR A 20 -4.12 4.99 -0.73
C THR A 20 -5.26 4.01 -1.02
N GLU A 21 -6.32 4.48 -1.68
CA GLU A 21 -7.40 3.60 -2.15
C GLU A 21 -7.33 3.35 -3.66
N THR A 22 -6.76 4.28 -4.42
CA THR A 22 -6.67 4.22 -5.87
C THR A 22 -5.45 5.00 -6.35
N VAL A 23 -4.56 4.32 -7.06
CA VAL A 23 -3.41 4.91 -7.76
C VAL A 23 -3.77 4.98 -9.24
N ILE A 24 -3.81 6.20 -9.74
CA ILE A 24 -3.90 6.48 -11.17
C ILE A 24 -2.46 6.50 -11.69
N GLY A 25 -2.12 5.52 -12.53
CA GLY A 25 -0.80 5.48 -13.16
C GLY A 25 -0.70 6.46 -14.32
N GLU A 26 0.51 6.60 -14.85
CA GLU A 26 0.76 7.51 -15.98
C GLU A 26 -0.04 7.10 -17.22
N PRO A 27 -0.62 8.07 -17.96
CA PRO A 27 -1.29 7.79 -19.22
C PRO A 27 -0.34 7.17 -20.24
N ILE A 28 -0.78 6.07 -20.84
CA ILE A 28 -0.08 5.38 -21.91
C ILE A 28 -0.76 5.75 -23.22
N HIS A 29 -0.03 6.42 -24.11
CA HIS A 29 -0.54 6.79 -25.44
C HIS A 29 -0.15 5.73 -26.48
N ALA A 30 -1.14 5.15 -27.14
CA ALA A 30 -0.94 4.17 -28.20
C ALA A 30 -1.83 4.53 -29.40
N GLY A 31 -1.24 5.14 -30.43
CA GLY A 31 -1.98 5.63 -31.59
C GLY A 31 -3.00 6.71 -31.20
N GLY A 32 -4.28 6.50 -31.54
CA GLY A 32 -5.41 7.38 -31.18
C GLY A 32 -6.07 7.07 -29.83
N VAL A 33 -5.44 6.21 -29.01
CA VAL A 33 -5.99 5.75 -27.73
C VAL A 33 -5.07 6.21 -26.58
N THR A 34 -5.67 6.73 -25.51
CA THR A 34 -4.99 6.99 -24.24
C THR A 34 -5.51 6.01 -23.20
N LEU A 35 -4.61 5.24 -22.58
CA LEU A 35 -4.92 4.28 -21.53
C LEU A 35 -4.44 4.82 -20.19
N ILE A 36 -5.34 4.89 -19.21
CA ILE A 36 -5.00 5.31 -17.85
C ILE A 36 -5.18 4.08 -16.94
N PRO A 37 -4.09 3.46 -16.48
CA PRO A 37 -4.17 2.32 -15.58
C PRO A 37 -4.63 2.78 -14.20
N VAL A 38 -5.63 2.10 -13.67
CA VAL A 38 -6.16 2.32 -12.33
C VAL A 38 -5.83 1.09 -11.49
N SER A 39 -4.99 1.26 -10.48
CA SER A 39 -4.58 0.18 -9.58
C SER A 39 -4.95 0.51 -8.14
N ARG A 40 -5.40 -0.49 -7.39
CA ARG A 40 -5.53 -0.42 -5.94
C ARG A 40 -4.20 -0.81 -5.33
N VAL A 41 -3.67 0.05 -4.48
CA VAL A 41 -2.50 -0.27 -3.66
C VAL A 41 -2.99 -0.54 -2.25
N SER A 42 -2.50 -1.62 -1.66
CA SER A 42 -2.81 -2.00 -0.29
C SER A 42 -1.50 -2.30 0.41
N ILE A 43 -1.31 -1.72 1.58
CA ILE A 43 -0.07 -1.88 2.35
C ILE A 43 -0.48 -2.48 3.68
N GLY A 44 0.28 -3.46 4.12
CA GLY A 44 0.04 -4.16 5.38
C GLY A 44 1.31 -4.12 6.20
N PHE A 45 1.17 -3.87 7.49
CA PHE A 45 2.27 -3.95 8.44
C PHE A 45 1.82 -4.71 9.68
N ALA A 46 2.68 -5.61 10.14
CA ALA A 46 2.46 -6.48 11.28
C ALA A 46 3.64 -6.34 12.25
N PRO A 47 3.50 -5.59 13.35
CA PRO A 47 4.46 -5.60 14.43
C PRO A 47 4.29 -6.87 15.28
N GLY A 48 5.40 -7.40 15.79
CA GLY A 48 5.43 -8.52 16.72
C GLY A 48 6.36 -8.21 17.90
N VAL A 49 5.85 -8.40 19.10
CA VAL A 49 6.63 -8.31 20.36
C VAL A 49 6.48 -9.62 21.10
N GLY A 50 7.60 -10.22 21.47
CA GLY A 50 7.65 -11.41 22.32
C GLY A 50 8.42 -11.09 23.59
N ASP A 51 7.79 -11.28 24.73
CA ASP A 51 8.46 -11.14 26.03
C ASP A 51 8.76 -12.52 26.60
N GLY A 52 10.03 -12.77 26.92
CA GLY A 52 10.50 -14.03 27.47
C GLY A 52 10.61 -13.92 28.99
N ASN A 53 10.00 -14.85 29.73
CA ASN A 53 10.14 -14.85 31.19
C ASN A 53 11.44 -15.55 31.62
N GLY A 54 12.16 -14.98 32.60
CA GLY A 54 13.35 -15.57 33.20
C GLY A 54 14.64 -15.33 32.40
N LYS A 55 15.33 -16.40 31.98
CA LYS A 55 16.58 -16.33 31.18
C LYS A 55 16.34 -16.19 29.68
N ASN A 56 15.08 -16.26 29.24
CA ASN A 56 14.71 -16.09 27.84
C ASN A 56 14.65 -14.59 27.55
N GLY A 57 15.42 -14.11 26.57
CA GLY A 57 15.42 -12.70 26.20
C GLY A 57 14.12 -12.27 25.54
N SER A 58 13.78 -10.98 25.69
CA SER A 58 12.69 -10.35 24.94
C SER A 58 13.12 -10.09 23.49
N GLY A 59 12.17 -10.15 22.56
CA GLY A 59 12.38 -9.92 21.14
C GLY A 59 11.30 -9.03 20.54
N ALA A 60 11.68 -8.21 19.57
CA ALA A 60 10.76 -7.43 18.77
C ALA A 60 11.09 -7.63 17.30
N GLY A 61 10.07 -7.74 16.46
CA GLY A 61 10.19 -7.88 15.02
C GLY A 61 9.03 -7.19 14.33
N THR A 62 9.20 -6.88 13.05
CA THR A 62 8.14 -6.26 12.26
C THR A 62 8.16 -6.84 10.85
N GLY A 63 6.98 -7.11 10.29
CA GLY A 63 6.82 -7.49 8.88
C GLY A 63 5.98 -6.47 8.15
N GLY A 64 6.32 -6.18 6.90
CA GLY A 64 5.54 -5.30 6.04
C GLY A 64 5.40 -5.88 4.64
N GLY A 65 4.32 -5.55 3.96
CA GLY A 65 4.06 -5.96 2.58
C GLY A 65 3.28 -4.89 1.83
N VAL A 66 3.57 -4.77 0.53
CA VAL A 66 2.82 -3.93 -0.40
C VAL A 66 2.19 -4.86 -1.43
N ASN A 67 0.91 -4.68 -1.66
CA ASN A 67 0.16 -5.35 -2.71
C ASN A 67 -0.37 -4.31 -3.69
N ILE A 68 -0.21 -4.57 -4.98
CA ILE A 68 -0.71 -3.71 -6.06
C ILE A 68 -1.64 -4.58 -6.90
N THR A 69 -2.90 -4.22 -6.96
CA THR A 69 -3.93 -4.93 -7.72
C THR A 69 -4.44 -4.01 -8.82
N PRO A 70 -4.19 -4.31 -10.11
CA PRO A 70 -4.82 -3.61 -11.22
C PRO A 70 -6.34 -3.76 -11.13
N VAL A 71 -7.09 -2.66 -11.21
CA VAL A 71 -8.56 -2.66 -11.08
C VAL A 71 -9.23 -2.38 -12.42
N ALA A 72 -8.71 -1.43 -13.19
CA ALA A 72 -9.28 -1.05 -14.48
C ALA A 72 -8.26 -0.33 -15.38
N PHE A 73 -8.62 -0.16 -16.65
CA PHE A 73 -7.95 0.75 -17.58
C PHE A 73 -8.98 1.69 -18.17
N ILE A 74 -8.84 2.99 -17.90
CA ILE A 74 -9.67 3.99 -18.57
C ILE A 74 -9.08 4.19 -19.97
N SER A 75 -9.83 3.82 -21.00
CA SER A 75 -9.47 4.06 -22.39
C SER A 75 -10.20 5.28 -22.92
N ILE A 76 -9.43 6.18 -23.53
CA ILE A 76 -9.94 7.37 -24.19
C ILE A 76 -9.62 7.23 -25.68
N ILE A 77 -10.65 7.13 -26.51
CA ILE A 77 -10.54 7.01 -27.97
C ILE A 77 -11.23 8.21 -28.59
N ASN A 78 -10.46 9.14 -29.15
CA ASN A 78 -10.94 10.47 -29.51
C ASN A 78 -11.63 11.14 -28.30
N ASP A 79 -12.93 11.44 -28.39
CA ASP A 79 -13.73 12.03 -27.30
C ASP A 79 -14.56 11.00 -26.49
N LYS A 80 -14.38 9.70 -26.74
CA LYS A 80 -15.11 8.64 -26.03
C LYS A 80 -14.28 8.05 -24.90
N VAL A 81 -14.87 8.01 -23.70
CA VAL A 81 -14.29 7.41 -22.49
C VAL A 81 -14.94 6.05 -22.24
N GLN A 82 -14.13 5.01 -22.03
CA GLN A 82 -14.56 3.65 -21.68
C GLN A 82 -13.70 3.13 -20.52
N ILE A 83 -14.29 2.33 -19.62
CA ILE A 83 -13.64 1.76 -18.42
C ILE A 83 -13.55 0.24 -18.55
#